data_AF-A0A1U7LH49-F1
#
_entry.id   AF-A0A1U7LH49-F1
#
_cell.length_a   1.000
_cell.length_b   1.000
_cell.length_c   1.000
_cell.angle_alpha   90.00
_cell.angle_beta   90.00
_cell.angle_gamma   90.00
#
_symmetry.space_group_name_H-M   'P 1'
#
loop_
_entity.id
_entity.type
_entity.pdbx_description
1 polymer ?
#
loop_
_entity_poly.entity_id
_entity_poly.type
_entity_poly.pdbx_seq_one_letter_code
_entity_poly.pdbx_strand_id
1 'polypeptide(L)'
;MAICTRHSFLHIYKPVLLLALEEYFRAPHVQTLADLYTAVNSMNVDHIPTLSPWEQLILLMSDNKDMFRERSYIQPLHRNDLTDDRATLFPIGGQTTPVNDIFPKDTHEYETKVVYNGINVPIRVPVATAPGVVGDCSVITLINTFSKAHLANPLPFPYHPYLTSSGPSTHPIIVLLNALLTEQRVMFLGHGLPSGVVANHVLAACALASGCTGLLRGFTERTFPYTDLSKVDSLLCLPGFIAGVTNPTFENHPSWWDVLCNIETGRIKISPEIEMPTQLDKMNRYFPNGTPSSDLLRMDTLDNAFMDEIYTMIQSHSGESAVRARWRDWILRFIQMASAYEELAYGSSAVLHTDTTNFVIPGQGWVWSDDNTKLRDLTVNMMRFEGWKKTASYRFRILDTVALCKRPISVCDVDHHFERLRRLKEIPASEVSQFFFTLRDNVTEIEQLNELLCSLPQHKGGLSPLALGLFHPDFNVRQAVVDILERLERHIAGRHFINAMNRFQKLALIRLKQEKGPPIVG
;
A
#
# COMPACT_ATOMS: atom_id res chain seq x y z
N MET A 1 -14.49 -5.57 29.57
CA MET A 1 -13.75 -6.82 29.28
C MET A 1 -12.57 -6.44 28.38
N ALA A 2 -11.38 -6.95 28.65
CA ALA A 2 -10.20 -6.77 27.80
C ALA A 2 -9.65 -8.16 27.45
N ILE A 3 -9.10 -8.34 26.25
CA ILE A 3 -8.42 -9.57 25.86
C ILE A 3 -6.91 -9.35 25.91
N CYS A 4 -6.19 -10.33 26.42
CA CYS A 4 -4.76 -10.44 26.26
C CYS A 4 -4.46 -11.65 25.36
N THR A 5 -3.85 -11.40 24.20
CA THR A 5 -3.46 -12.45 23.25
C THR A 5 -2.06 -12.16 22.71
N ARG A 6 -1.37 -13.22 22.27
CA ARG A 6 -0.09 -13.12 21.56
C ARG A 6 -0.27 -12.75 20.09
N HIS A 7 -1.50 -12.82 19.59
CA HIS A 7 -1.83 -12.59 18.19
C HIS A 7 -2.01 -11.09 17.89
N SER A 8 -1.44 -10.61 16.78
CA SER A 8 -1.52 -9.20 16.37
C SER A 8 -2.87 -8.81 15.75
N PHE A 9 -3.66 -9.79 15.33
CA PHE A 9 -4.96 -9.61 14.68
C PHE A 9 -6.11 -9.66 15.68
N LEU A 10 -6.54 -8.51 16.20
CA LEU A 10 -7.59 -8.47 17.26
C LEU A 10 -9.02 -8.55 16.72
N HIS A 11 -9.27 -8.04 15.51
CA HIS A 11 -10.63 -7.95 14.95
C HIS A 11 -11.28 -9.33 14.74
N ILE A 12 -10.47 -10.35 14.45
CA ILE A 12 -10.94 -11.71 14.14
C ILE A 12 -11.62 -12.39 15.34
N TYR A 13 -11.37 -11.91 16.57
CA TYR A 13 -11.99 -12.45 17.79
C TYR A 13 -13.35 -11.85 18.09
N LYS A 14 -13.85 -10.89 17.31
CA LYS A 14 -15.16 -10.26 17.53
C LYS A 14 -16.30 -11.30 17.72
N PRO A 15 -16.41 -12.38 16.93
CA PRO A 15 -17.47 -13.38 17.14
C PRO A 15 -17.34 -14.09 18.50
N VAL A 16 -16.13 -14.53 18.87
CA VAL A 16 -15.87 -15.22 20.15
C VAL A 16 -16.12 -14.28 21.34
N LEU A 17 -15.74 -13.02 21.21
CA LEU A 17 -15.99 -11.99 22.21
C LEU A 17 -17.46 -11.77 22.49
N LEU A 18 -18.29 -11.72 21.45
CA LEU A 18 -19.73 -11.52 21.60
C LEU A 18 -20.37 -12.70 22.33
N LEU A 19 -19.95 -13.94 22.03
CA LEU A 19 -20.41 -15.13 22.73
C LEU A 19 -20.03 -15.10 24.22
N ALA A 20 -18.77 -14.82 24.51
CA ALA A 20 -18.28 -14.72 25.89
C ALA A 20 -18.93 -13.57 26.68
N LEU A 21 -19.23 -12.45 26.00
CA LEU A 21 -19.88 -11.29 26.61
C LEU A 21 -21.35 -11.55 26.92
N GLU A 22 -22.07 -12.26 26.04
CA GLU A 22 -23.45 -12.69 26.31
C GLU A 22 -23.50 -13.63 27.53
N GLU A 23 -22.59 -14.60 27.60
CA GLU A 23 -22.49 -15.50 28.74
C GLU A 23 -22.15 -14.74 30.03
N TYR A 24 -21.14 -13.87 29.99
CA TYR A 24 -20.72 -13.08 31.14
C TYR A 24 -21.84 -12.17 31.67
N PHE A 25 -22.67 -11.60 30.78
CA PHE A 25 -23.85 -10.83 31.20
C PHE A 25 -24.96 -11.69 31.77
N ARG A 26 -25.09 -12.94 31.33
CA ARG A 26 -26.04 -13.89 31.92
C ARG A 26 -25.58 -14.37 33.31
N ALA A 27 -24.29 -14.63 33.47
CA ALA A 27 -23.68 -15.06 34.72
C ALA A 27 -22.23 -14.53 34.81
N PRO A 28 -21.97 -13.45 35.58
CA PRO A 28 -20.64 -12.84 35.65
C PRO A 28 -19.71 -13.72 36.49
N HIS A 29 -19.02 -14.65 35.83
CA HIS A 29 -18.06 -15.56 36.44
C HIS A 29 -16.65 -15.32 35.87
N VAL A 30 -15.65 -15.40 36.75
CA VAL A 30 -14.22 -15.32 36.35
C VAL A 30 -13.86 -16.46 35.40
N GLN A 31 -14.54 -17.61 35.53
CA GLN A 31 -14.34 -18.78 34.67
C GLN A 31 -14.61 -18.46 33.19
N THR A 32 -15.67 -17.72 32.87
CA THR A 32 -15.99 -17.29 31.50
C THR A 32 -14.83 -16.49 30.87
N LEU A 33 -14.15 -15.67 31.67
CA LEU A 33 -12.97 -14.91 31.22
C LEU A 33 -11.74 -15.81 31.04
N ALA A 34 -11.53 -16.78 31.94
CA ALA A 34 -10.44 -17.74 31.86
C ALA A 34 -10.58 -18.70 30.66
N ASP A 35 -11.80 -19.15 30.37
CA ASP A 35 -12.13 -19.99 29.23
C ASP A 35 -11.94 -19.21 27.93
N LEU A 36 -12.35 -17.94 27.88
CA LEU A 36 -12.12 -17.05 26.74
C LEU A 36 -10.61 -16.85 26.48
N TYR A 37 -9.84 -16.58 27.54
CA TYR A 37 -8.38 -16.43 27.43
C TYR A 37 -7.73 -17.70 26.88
N THR A 38 -8.11 -18.86 27.40
CA THR A 38 -7.60 -20.16 26.95
C THR A 38 -8.01 -20.45 25.50
N ALA A 39 -9.27 -20.21 25.15
CA ALA A 39 -9.81 -20.43 23.80
C ALA A 39 -9.08 -19.59 22.74
N VAL A 40 -8.88 -18.29 23.01
CA VAL A 40 -8.17 -17.39 22.09
C VAL A 40 -6.69 -17.76 21.93
N ASN A 41 -6.01 -18.12 23.03
CA ASN A 41 -4.57 -18.42 23.00
C ASN A 41 -4.24 -19.88 22.62
N SER A 42 -5.25 -20.76 22.52
CA SER A 42 -5.12 -22.14 22.04
C SER A 42 -5.47 -22.32 20.57
N MET A 43 -5.81 -21.22 19.87
CA MET A 43 -6.07 -21.23 18.43
C MET A 43 -4.86 -21.77 17.66
N ASN A 44 -5.07 -22.81 16.85
CA ASN A 44 -3.99 -23.37 16.03
C ASN A 44 -3.66 -22.41 14.87
N VAL A 45 -2.39 -22.03 14.81
CA VAL A 45 -1.79 -21.15 13.79
C VAL A 45 -0.54 -21.77 13.16
N ASP A 46 -0.27 -23.05 13.43
CA ASP A 46 1.00 -23.72 13.07
C ASP A 46 1.18 -23.89 11.55
N HIS A 47 0.08 -23.82 10.79
CA HIS A 47 0.08 -23.98 9.34
C HIS A 47 -0.21 -22.69 8.58
N ILE A 48 -0.08 -21.52 9.23
CA ILE A 48 -0.11 -20.24 8.50
C ILE A 48 1.06 -20.23 7.50
N PRO A 49 0.82 -19.94 6.21
CA PRO A 49 1.88 -19.92 5.20
C PRO A 49 2.93 -18.85 5.51
N THR A 50 4.21 -19.23 5.45
CA THR A 50 5.31 -18.26 5.56
C THR A 50 5.63 -17.70 4.17
N LEU A 51 5.35 -16.41 3.98
CA LEU A 51 5.61 -15.70 2.72
C LEU A 51 6.82 -14.77 2.87
N SER A 52 7.64 -14.67 1.82
CA SER A 52 8.70 -13.66 1.74
C SER A 52 8.10 -12.24 1.72
N PRO A 53 8.85 -11.18 2.06
CA PRO A 53 8.34 -9.80 2.00
C PRO A 53 7.78 -9.42 0.63
N TRP A 54 8.37 -9.93 -0.45
CA TRP A 54 7.91 -9.68 -1.81
C TRP A 54 6.67 -10.50 -2.16
N GLU A 55 6.58 -11.74 -1.70
CA GLU A 55 5.35 -12.54 -1.84
C GLU A 55 4.18 -11.92 -1.08
N GLN A 56 4.41 -11.42 0.14
CA GLN A 56 3.41 -10.67 0.90
C GLN A 56 2.97 -9.43 0.14
N LEU A 57 3.90 -8.68 -0.47
CA LEU A 57 3.57 -7.50 -1.25
C LEU A 57 2.77 -7.86 -2.52
N ILE A 58 3.13 -8.94 -3.23
CA ILE A 58 2.35 -9.44 -4.36
C ILE A 58 0.93 -9.79 -3.93
N LEU A 59 0.78 -10.50 -2.81
CA LEU A 59 -0.53 -10.89 -2.28
C LEU A 59 -1.35 -9.66 -1.89
N LEU A 60 -0.76 -8.68 -1.20
CA LEU A 60 -1.42 -7.42 -0.83
C LEU A 60 -1.87 -6.56 -2.03
N MET A 61 -1.26 -6.73 -3.20
CA MET A 61 -1.58 -5.99 -4.42
C MET A 61 -2.41 -6.78 -5.43
N SER A 62 -2.80 -8.02 -5.11
CA SER A 62 -3.56 -8.89 -6.00
C SER A 62 -4.96 -9.13 -5.48
N ASP A 63 -5.93 -9.20 -6.40
CA ASP A 63 -7.28 -9.68 -6.11
C ASP A 63 -7.45 -11.17 -6.40
N ASN A 64 -6.38 -11.83 -6.86
CA ASN A 64 -6.43 -13.22 -7.23
C ASN A 64 -6.38 -14.12 -6.00
N LYS A 65 -7.52 -14.74 -5.69
CA LYS A 65 -7.71 -15.66 -4.56
C LYS A 65 -6.87 -16.93 -4.61
N ASP A 66 -6.35 -17.27 -5.80
CA ASP A 66 -5.50 -18.44 -6.00
C ASP A 66 -3.99 -18.10 -5.94
N MET A 67 -3.64 -16.84 -5.66
CA MET A 67 -2.23 -16.43 -5.62
C MET A 67 -1.47 -17.16 -4.50
N PHE A 68 -0.38 -17.85 -4.84
CA PHE A 68 0.41 -18.66 -3.90
C PHE A 68 -0.34 -19.82 -3.22
N ARG A 69 -1.37 -20.39 -3.86
CA ARG A 69 -2.14 -21.54 -3.34
C ARG A 69 -1.26 -22.72 -2.90
N GLU A 70 -0.11 -22.89 -3.53
CA GLU A 70 0.90 -23.91 -3.24
C GLU A 70 1.62 -23.69 -1.91
N ARG A 71 1.70 -22.45 -1.42
CA ARG A 71 2.31 -22.12 -0.13
C ARG A 71 1.45 -22.58 1.04
N SER A 72 0.14 -22.75 0.83
CA SER A 72 -0.80 -23.18 1.86
C SER A 72 -0.64 -24.62 2.32
N TYR A 73 0.11 -25.46 1.59
CA TYR A 73 0.20 -26.91 1.83
C TYR A 73 1.61 -27.51 1.78
N ILE A 74 2.66 -26.75 2.10
CA ILE A 74 4.01 -27.35 2.23
C ILE A 74 4.15 -28.05 3.60
N GLN A 75 3.50 -29.21 3.75
CA GLN A 75 4.19 -30.35 4.37
C GLN A 75 5.19 -30.91 3.33
N PRO A 76 6.28 -31.60 3.74
CA PRO A 76 7.35 -32.03 2.84
C PRO A 76 6.94 -33.23 1.97
N LEU A 77 5.87 -33.08 1.17
CA LEU A 77 5.46 -34.02 0.14
C LEU A 77 5.61 -33.36 -1.22
N HIS A 78 6.72 -33.71 -1.88
CA HIS A 78 6.98 -33.63 -3.32
C HIS A 78 6.40 -32.41 -4.07
N ARG A 79 7.24 -31.36 -4.14
CA ARG A 79 7.10 -30.15 -4.97
C ARG A 79 6.77 -30.38 -6.46
N ASN A 80 6.87 -31.62 -6.96
CA ASN A 80 6.79 -31.94 -8.39
C ASN A 80 5.38 -32.34 -8.88
N ASP A 81 4.48 -32.76 -8.00
CA ASP A 81 3.16 -33.31 -8.40
C ASP A 81 2.02 -32.28 -8.44
N LEU A 82 2.25 -31.05 -7.96
CA LEU A 82 1.23 -30.00 -7.87
C LEU A 82 1.09 -29.13 -9.12
N THR A 83 1.81 -29.44 -10.20
CA THR A 83 1.82 -28.64 -11.44
C THR A 83 0.69 -28.99 -12.40
N ASP A 84 -0.08 -30.04 -12.14
CA ASP A 84 -1.21 -30.44 -12.97
C ASP A 84 -2.53 -29.85 -12.44
N ASP A 85 -2.86 -28.63 -12.91
CA ASP A 85 -4.12 -27.93 -12.61
C ASP A 85 -5.40 -28.71 -13.06
N ARG A 86 -5.24 -29.89 -13.68
CA ARG A 86 -6.34 -30.75 -14.18
C ARG A 86 -6.70 -31.93 -13.28
N ALA A 87 -5.93 -32.20 -12.23
CA ALA A 87 -6.29 -33.24 -11.28
C ALA A 87 -7.53 -32.80 -10.48
N THR A 88 -8.57 -33.65 -10.40
CA THR A 88 -9.77 -33.41 -9.58
C THR A 88 -9.69 -34.09 -8.20
N LEU A 89 -8.71 -34.97 -8.01
CA LEU A 89 -8.47 -35.76 -6.80
C LEU A 89 -6.96 -35.81 -6.52
N PHE A 90 -6.54 -35.54 -5.28
CA PHE A 90 -5.17 -35.81 -4.84
C PHE A 90 -5.14 -37.01 -3.88
N PRO A 91 -4.16 -37.92 -4.01
CA PRO A 91 -3.95 -38.97 -3.04
C PRO A 91 -3.21 -38.43 -1.81
N ILE A 92 -3.87 -38.40 -0.66
CA ILE A 92 -3.26 -38.11 0.65
C ILE A 92 -3.41 -39.35 1.52
N GLY A 93 -2.30 -39.99 1.91
CA GLY A 93 -2.31 -41.11 2.85
C GLY A 93 -3.17 -42.31 2.43
N GLY A 94 -3.27 -42.60 1.12
CA GLY A 94 -4.06 -43.71 0.60
C GLY A 94 -5.56 -43.40 0.38
N GLN A 95 -6.01 -42.18 0.64
CA GLN A 95 -7.35 -41.70 0.29
C GLN A 95 -7.29 -40.62 -0.78
N THR A 96 -8.27 -40.61 -1.69
CA THR A 96 -8.42 -39.57 -2.72
C THR A 96 -9.32 -38.46 -2.20
N THR A 97 -8.78 -37.26 -2.02
CA THR A 97 -9.53 -36.07 -1.58
C THR A 97 -9.78 -35.12 -2.75
N PRO A 98 -10.97 -34.50 -2.87
CA PRO A 98 -11.25 -33.50 -3.90
C PRO A 98 -10.32 -32.30 -3.77
N VAL A 99 -9.80 -31.79 -4.90
CA VAL A 99 -8.89 -30.63 -4.93
C VAL A 99 -9.46 -29.38 -4.25
N ASN A 100 -10.78 -29.20 -4.35
CA ASN A 100 -11.50 -28.08 -3.73
C ASN A 100 -11.59 -28.19 -2.20
N ASP A 101 -11.46 -29.38 -1.63
CA ASP A 101 -11.41 -29.59 -0.18
C ASP A 101 -9.98 -29.53 0.35
N ILE A 102 -8.98 -29.61 -0.54
CA ILE A 102 -7.57 -29.52 -0.19
C ILE A 102 -7.18 -28.07 -0.10
N PHE A 103 -7.35 -27.27 -1.15
CA PHE A 103 -6.79 -25.92 -1.14
C PHE A 103 -7.73 -24.87 -0.54
N PRO A 104 -7.18 -23.80 0.06
CA PRO A 104 -8.00 -22.70 0.56
C PRO A 104 -8.80 -22.07 -0.59
N LYS A 105 -10.00 -21.59 -0.24
CA LYS A 105 -10.86 -20.83 -1.16
C LYS A 105 -10.33 -19.43 -1.46
N ASP A 106 -9.53 -18.90 -0.54
CA ASP A 106 -8.89 -17.59 -0.65
C ASP A 106 -7.54 -17.64 0.06
N THR A 107 -6.45 -17.40 -0.66
CA THR A 107 -5.10 -17.43 -0.10
C THR A 107 -4.75 -16.19 0.72
N HIS A 108 -5.57 -15.14 0.69
CA HIS A 108 -5.39 -13.95 1.53
C HIS A 108 -5.71 -14.22 3.00
N GLU A 109 -6.55 -15.21 3.27
CA GLU A 109 -7.06 -15.56 4.59
C GLU A 109 -6.76 -17.03 4.91
N TYR A 110 -6.12 -17.28 6.04
CA TYR A 110 -5.96 -18.62 6.59
C TYR A 110 -7.18 -18.97 7.46
N GLU A 111 -7.95 -19.97 7.03
CA GLU A 111 -9.11 -20.46 7.77
C GLU A 111 -8.68 -21.36 8.94
N THR A 112 -9.06 -20.95 10.16
CA THR A 112 -8.85 -21.70 11.40
C THR A 112 -10.12 -21.64 12.25
N LYS A 113 -10.07 -22.15 13.49
CA LYS A 113 -11.18 -22.11 14.42
C LYS A 113 -10.72 -21.91 15.85
N VAL A 114 -11.55 -21.22 16.63
CA VAL A 114 -11.45 -21.16 18.09
C VAL A 114 -12.55 -22.01 18.69
N VAL A 115 -12.17 -22.91 19.60
CA VAL A 115 -13.13 -23.71 20.36
C VAL A 115 -13.49 -22.95 21.62
N TYR A 116 -14.74 -22.51 21.74
CA TYR A 116 -15.25 -21.85 22.94
C TYR A 116 -16.53 -22.56 23.40
N ASN A 117 -16.53 -23.07 24.64
CA ASN A 117 -17.64 -23.86 25.21
C ASN A 117 -18.13 -25.02 24.29
N GLY A 118 -17.19 -25.71 23.64
CA GLY A 118 -17.51 -26.80 22.71
C GLY A 118 -18.05 -26.34 21.35
N ILE A 119 -18.23 -25.03 21.13
CA ILE A 119 -18.61 -24.44 19.84
C ILE A 119 -17.33 -24.13 19.06
N ASN A 120 -17.26 -24.65 17.83
CA ASN A 120 -16.22 -24.31 16.87
C ASN A 120 -16.57 -22.99 16.19
N VAL A 121 -15.94 -21.89 16.60
CA VAL A 121 -16.10 -20.58 15.97
C VAL A 121 -15.08 -20.47 14.82
N PRO A 122 -15.52 -20.37 13.55
CA PRO A 122 -14.61 -20.22 12.43
C PRO A 122 -13.95 -18.84 12.49
N ILE A 123 -12.64 -18.81 12.27
CA ILE A 123 -11.81 -17.61 12.31
C ILE A 123 -10.99 -17.55 11.02
N ARG A 124 -10.81 -16.34 10.49
CA ARG A 124 -9.99 -16.09 9.31
C ARG A 124 -8.85 -15.18 9.68
N VAL A 125 -7.62 -15.64 9.44
CA VAL A 125 -6.40 -14.92 9.80
C VAL A 125 -5.77 -14.36 8.52
N PRO A 126 -5.56 -13.05 8.39
CA PRO A 126 -4.86 -12.49 7.24
C PRO A 126 -3.45 -13.08 7.10
N VAL A 127 -3.10 -13.57 5.90
CA VAL A 127 -1.79 -14.21 5.64
C VAL A 127 -0.70 -13.17 5.38
N ALA A 128 -1.00 -12.14 4.58
CA ALA A 128 -0.05 -11.07 4.32
C ALA A 128 -0.16 -9.97 5.38
N THR A 129 0.78 -9.96 6.33
CA THR A 129 0.88 -8.92 7.36
C THR A 129 2.25 -8.24 7.28
N ALA A 130 2.27 -6.97 6.89
CA ALA A 130 3.47 -6.14 6.93
C ALA A 130 3.34 -5.05 8.02
N PRO A 131 4.45 -4.58 8.62
CA PRO A 131 4.40 -3.50 9.61
C PRO A 131 3.73 -2.25 9.05
N GLY A 132 2.83 -1.65 9.82
CA GLY A 132 2.07 -0.46 9.41
C GLY A 132 0.84 -0.73 8.53
N VAL A 133 0.63 -1.98 8.08
CA VAL A 133 -0.62 -2.37 7.41
C VAL A 133 -1.77 -2.40 8.41
N VAL A 134 -2.87 -1.75 8.06
CA VAL A 134 -4.11 -1.75 8.84
C VAL A 134 -5.17 -2.54 8.07
N GLY A 135 -5.60 -3.67 8.65
CA GLY A 135 -6.65 -4.55 8.11
C GLY A 135 -8.07 -4.07 8.43
N ASP A 136 -9.07 -4.67 7.77
CA ASP A 136 -10.50 -4.56 8.09
C ASP A 136 -11.10 -3.15 8.15
N CYS A 137 -10.60 -2.24 7.31
CA CYS A 137 -11.15 -0.90 7.12
C CYS A 137 -11.46 -0.63 5.65
N SER A 138 -12.47 0.20 5.38
CA SER A 138 -12.81 0.59 4.00
C SER A 138 -12.33 2.01 3.71
N VAL A 139 -11.30 2.09 2.87
CA VAL A 139 -10.78 3.32 2.28
C VAL A 139 -11.82 3.91 1.33
N ILE A 140 -12.58 3.08 0.61
CA ILE A 140 -13.68 3.56 -0.24
C ILE A 140 -14.75 4.28 0.59
N THR A 141 -15.10 3.75 1.76
CA THR A 141 -16.08 4.39 2.65
C THR A 141 -15.56 5.74 3.14
N LEU A 142 -14.31 5.80 3.61
CA LEU A 142 -13.66 7.04 4.03
C LEU A 142 -13.68 8.10 2.91
N ILE A 143 -13.27 7.73 1.69
CA ILE A 143 -13.24 8.62 0.53
C ILE A 143 -14.65 9.12 0.23
N ASN A 144 -15.63 8.22 0.14
CA ASN A 144 -17.02 8.59 -0.15
C ASN A 144 -17.60 9.55 0.90
N THR A 145 -17.32 9.35 2.19
CA THR A 145 -17.81 10.20 3.27
C THR A 145 -17.40 11.66 3.06
N PHE A 146 -16.14 11.93 2.72
CA PHE A 146 -15.63 13.30 2.60
C PHE A 146 -15.66 13.88 1.18
N SER A 147 -15.68 13.04 0.13
CA SER A 147 -15.82 13.50 -1.25
C SER A 147 -17.24 13.95 -1.59
N LYS A 148 -18.28 13.20 -1.16
CA LYS A 148 -19.67 13.47 -1.57
C LYS A 148 -20.16 14.85 -1.14
N ALA A 149 -19.92 15.22 0.11
CA ALA A 149 -20.33 16.52 0.62
C ALA A 149 -19.59 17.68 -0.07
N HIS A 150 -18.30 17.48 -0.36
CA HIS A 150 -17.50 18.47 -1.06
C HIS A 150 -17.90 18.63 -2.52
N LEU A 151 -18.20 17.55 -3.23
CA LEU A 151 -18.70 17.61 -4.61
C LEU A 151 -20.08 18.29 -4.70
N ALA A 152 -20.98 18.01 -3.76
CA ALA A 152 -22.32 18.59 -3.74
C ALA A 152 -22.32 20.10 -3.43
N ASN A 153 -21.45 20.54 -2.53
CA ASN A 153 -21.29 21.96 -2.18
C ASN A 153 -19.82 22.22 -1.80
N PRO A 154 -18.96 22.63 -2.75
CA PRO A 154 -17.55 22.88 -2.51
C PRO A 154 -17.34 24.06 -1.56
N LEU A 155 -16.61 23.83 -0.48
CA LEU A 155 -16.21 24.87 0.47
C LEU A 155 -14.70 25.08 0.36
N PRO A 156 -14.21 26.33 0.21
CA PRO A 156 -12.79 26.61 0.10
C PRO A 156 -12.10 26.37 1.44
N PHE A 157 -10.91 25.78 1.41
CA PHE A 157 -10.05 25.64 2.58
C PHE A 157 -9.25 26.92 2.85
N PRO A 158 -9.00 27.28 4.12
CA PRO A 158 -8.02 28.31 4.45
C PRO A 158 -6.63 27.83 4.03
N TYR A 159 -5.81 28.75 3.54
CA TYR A 159 -4.46 28.41 3.08
C TYR A 159 -3.58 27.95 4.25
N HIS A 160 -2.98 26.78 4.10
CA HIS A 160 -1.93 26.30 4.99
C HIS A 160 -0.84 25.60 4.16
N PRO A 161 0.45 26.00 4.30
CA PRO A 161 1.52 25.52 3.42
C PRO A 161 1.68 24.00 3.37
N TYR A 162 1.39 23.30 4.47
CA TYR A 162 1.46 21.84 4.52
C TYR A 162 0.20 21.15 4.01
N LEU A 163 -0.99 21.77 4.14
CA LEU A 163 -2.27 21.05 4.01
C LEU A 163 -2.97 21.30 2.68
N THR A 164 -2.85 22.51 2.14
CA THR A 164 -3.57 22.93 0.93
C THR A 164 -2.63 23.02 -0.27
N SER A 165 -2.31 21.87 -0.87
CA SER A 165 -1.35 21.76 -1.98
C SER A 165 -1.81 22.44 -3.28
N SER A 166 -3.12 22.44 -3.55
CA SER A 166 -3.74 23.13 -4.69
C SER A 166 -4.56 24.35 -4.20
N GLY A 167 -4.08 25.01 -3.14
CA GLY A 167 -4.73 26.18 -2.55
C GLY A 167 -6.13 25.89 -1.98
N PRO A 168 -7.06 26.86 -2.01
CA PRO A 168 -8.40 26.71 -1.45
C PRO A 168 -9.23 25.57 -2.08
N SER A 169 -8.88 25.16 -3.30
CA SER A 169 -9.52 24.08 -4.07
C SER A 169 -8.91 22.69 -3.82
N THR A 170 -8.08 22.53 -2.79
CA THR A 170 -7.50 21.22 -2.47
C THR A 170 -8.60 20.24 -2.07
N HIS A 171 -8.62 19.05 -2.68
CA HIS A 171 -9.62 18.03 -2.35
C HIS A 171 -9.53 17.59 -0.85
N PRO A 172 -10.65 17.39 -0.12
CA PRO A 172 -10.63 17.09 1.32
C PRO A 172 -9.78 15.88 1.72
N ILE A 173 -9.81 14.80 0.94
CA ILE A 173 -8.98 13.61 1.22
C ILE A 173 -7.49 13.92 1.10
N ILE A 174 -7.09 14.86 0.25
CA ILE A 174 -5.70 15.31 0.11
C ILE A 174 -5.32 16.18 1.30
N VAL A 175 -6.21 17.04 1.79
CA VAL A 175 -6.01 17.78 3.05
C VAL A 175 -5.80 16.81 4.22
N LEU A 176 -6.65 15.78 4.34
CA LEU A 176 -6.50 14.72 5.35
C LEU A 176 -5.14 14.03 5.21
N LEU A 177 -4.79 13.57 4.01
CA LEU A 177 -3.52 12.88 3.78
C LEU A 177 -2.31 13.75 4.14
N ASN A 178 -2.32 15.02 3.72
CA ASN A 178 -1.27 15.97 4.03
C ASN A 178 -1.13 16.18 5.55
N ALA A 179 -2.24 16.27 6.28
CA ALA A 179 -2.24 16.37 7.73
C ALA A 179 -1.64 15.12 8.39
N LEU A 180 -1.93 13.94 7.84
CA LEU A 180 -1.37 12.68 8.32
C LEU A 180 0.14 12.61 8.07
N LEU A 181 0.59 12.93 6.84
CA LEU A 181 1.99 12.93 6.43
C LEU A 181 2.84 13.95 7.18
N THR A 182 2.27 15.09 7.58
CA THR A 182 2.97 16.15 8.32
C THR A 182 2.74 16.09 9.83
N GLU A 183 2.28 14.92 10.33
CA GLU A 183 2.11 14.62 11.76
C GLU A 183 1.25 15.64 12.52
N GLN A 184 0.19 16.12 11.89
CA GLN A 184 -0.77 17.04 12.53
C GLN A 184 -1.73 16.28 13.48
N ARG A 185 -2.41 17.03 14.35
CA ARG A 185 -3.49 16.56 15.23
C ARG A 185 -4.79 16.42 14.43
N VAL A 186 -5.08 15.20 14.00
CA VAL A 186 -6.27 14.87 13.20
C VAL A 186 -7.34 14.27 14.09
N MET A 187 -8.53 14.87 14.09
CA MET A 187 -9.66 14.46 14.92
C MET A 187 -10.85 14.03 14.04
N PHE A 188 -11.38 12.84 14.26
CA PHE A 188 -12.60 12.34 13.63
C PHE A 188 -13.77 12.46 14.58
N LEU A 189 -14.79 13.24 14.21
CA LEU A 189 -16.01 13.42 15.00
C LEU A 189 -17.18 12.68 14.35
N GLY A 190 -17.77 11.76 15.09
CA GLY A 190 -19.03 11.09 14.71
C GLY A 190 -20.10 11.27 15.79
N HIS A 191 -20.67 12.46 15.91
CA HIS A 191 -21.77 12.68 16.84
C HIS A 191 -22.98 11.82 16.47
N GLY A 192 -23.60 11.17 17.46
CA GLY A 192 -24.72 10.26 17.22
C GLY A 192 -24.39 8.96 16.47
N LEU A 193 -23.12 8.74 16.09
CA LEU A 193 -22.68 7.51 15.40
C LEU A 193 -22.10 6.50 16.39
N PRO A 194 -22.24 5.18 16.12
CA PRO A 194 -21.56 4.16 16.90
C PRO A 194 -20.04 4.36 16.87
N SER A 195 -19.38 4.18 18.02
CA SER A 195 -17.91 4.34 18.14
C SER A 195 -17.14 3.45 17.16
N GLY A 196 -17.68 2.28 16.80
CA GLY A 196 -17.09 1.40 15.79
C GLY A 196 -17.03 2.03 14.38
N VAL A 197 -18.01 2.87 14.01
CA VAL A 197 -17.99 3.59 12.73
C VAL A 197 -16.88 4.63 12.74
N VAL A 198 -16.74 5.37 13.83
CA VAL A 198 -15.68 6.37 14.01
C VAL A 198 -14.29 5.70 13.98
N ALA A 199 -14.12 4.62 14.74
CA ALA A 199 -12.89 3.85 14.77
C ALA A 199 -12.49 3.34 13.38
N ASN A 200 -13.45 2.86 12.59
CA ASN A 200 -13.18 2.40 11.22
C ASN A 200 -12.70 3.54 10.30
N HIS A 201 -13.21 4.77 10.45
CA HIS A 201 -12.72 5.92 9.67
C HIS A 201 -11.30 6.31 10.08
N VAL A 202 -11.01 6.30 11.39
CA VAL A 202 -9.66 6.55 11.92
C VAL A 202 -8.65 5.52 11.39
N LEU A 203 -9.02 4.23 11.42
CA LEU A 203 -8.18 3.15 10.90
C LEU A 203 -8.02 3.22 9.38
N ALA A 204 -9.08 3.56 8.64
CA ALA A 204 -9.02 3.78 7.19
C ALA A 204 -8.08 4.93 6.84
N ALA A 205 -8.05 6.01 7.64
CA ALA A 205 -7.11 7.11 7.44
C ALA A 205 -5.66 6.67 7.64
N CYS A 206 -5.40 5.80 8.63
CA CYS A 206 -4.08 5.19 8.83
C CYS A 206 -3.68 4.30 7.65
N ALA A 207 -4.60 3.45 7.17
CA ALA A 207 -4.37 2.62 5.98
C ALA A 207 -4.03 3.49 4.77
N LEU A 208 -4.80 4.54 4.52
CA LEU A 208 -4.62 5.51 3.45
C LEU A 208 -3.22 6.17 3.51
N ALA A 209 -2.82 6.69 4.67
CA ALA A 209 -1.51 7.34 4.85
C ALA A 209 -0.32 6.38 4.76
N SER A 210 -0.50 5.12 5.17
CA SER A 210 0.52 4.07 5.04
C SER A 210 0.74 3.59 3.59
N GLY A 211 -0.05 4.07 2.63
CA GLY A 211 -0.07 3.55 1.25
C GLY A 211 -0.72 2.17 1.14
N CYS A 212 -1.64 1.85 2.06
CA CYS A 212 -2.43 0.62 2.17
C CYS A 212 -1.66 -0.71 2.32
N THR A 213 -0.35 -0.69 2.04
CA THR A 213 0.55 -1.84 2.01
C THR A 213 1.72 -1.69 2.99
N GLY A 214 1.71 -0.65 3.84
CA GLY A 214 2.77 -0.39 4.81
C GLY A 214 4.02 0.27 4.22
N LEU A 215 3.90 1.00 3.10
CA LEU A 215 4.99 1.79 2.52
C LEU A 215 5.55 2.82 3.49
N LEU A 216 4.67 3.39 4.32
CA LEU A 216 5.01 4.35 5.36
C LEU A 216 4.46 3.86 6.70
N ARG A 217 5.33 3.82 7.72
CA ARG A 217 4.99 3.41 9.09
C ARG A 217 4.83 4.63 10.00
N GLY A 218 4.49 4.38 11.26
CA GLY A 218 4.40 5.39 12.33
C GLY A 218 3.02 6.02 12.53
N PHE A 219 2.04 5.75 11.66
CA PHE A 219 0.69 6.27 11.84
C PHE A 219 -0.03 5.59 13.00
N THR A 220 -0.01 4.25 13.04
CA THR A 220 -0.70 3.44 14.06
C THR A 220 -0.23 3.70 15.49
N GLU A 221 1.02 4.13 15.67
CA GLU A 221 1.63 4.39 16.99
C GLU A 221 1.03 5.63 17.68
N ARG A 222 0.47 6.55 16.90
CA ARG A 222 -0.19 7.79 17.37
C ARG A 222 -1.69 7.77 17.13
N THR A 223 -2.26 6.59 16.87
CA THR A 223 -3.68 6.42 16.57
C THR A 223 -4.45 6.03 17.82
N PHE A 224 -5.55 6.75 18.06
CA PHE A 224 -6.53 6.48 19.09
C PHE A 224 -7.88 6.25 18.39
N PRO A 225 -8.20 5.01 17.95
CA PRO A 225 -9.42 4.74 17.19
C PRO A 225 -10.68 5.25 17.88
N TYR A 226 -10.65 5.31 19.22
CA TYR A 226 -11.63 5.99 20.04
C TYR A 226 -10.96 6.60 21.27
N THR A 227 -11.37 7.81 21.65
CA THR A 227 -10.95 8.50 22.87
C THR A 227 -12.11 9.31 23.46
N ASP A 228 -12.00 9.67 24.74
CA ASP A 228 -12.97 10.47 25.48
C ASP A 228 -12.38 11.82 25.94
N LEU A 229 -13.21 12.64 26.58
CA LEU A 229 -12.81 13.95 27.10
C LEU A 229 -11.76 13.85 28.22
N SER A 230 -11.68 12.73 28.94
CA SER A 230 -10.74 12.58 30.06
C SER A 230 -9.29 12.49 29.62
N LYS A 231 -9.05 12.20 28.33
CA LYS A 231 -7.72 12.02 27.74
C LYS A 231 -7.23 13.21 26.91
N VAL A 232 -7.99 14.29 26.83
CA VAL A 232 -7.63 15.47 26.03
C VAL A 232 -6.25 16.00 26.39
N ASP A 233 -5.99 16.24 27.69
CA ASP A 233 -4.69 16.76 28.14
C ASP A 233 -3.53 15.83 27.74
N SER A 234 -3.74 14.51 27.81
CA SER A 234 -2.74 13.51 27.39
C SER A 234 -2.50 13.53 25.88
N LEU A 235 -3.55 13.75 25.08
CA LEU A 235 -3.43 13.87 23.63
C LEU A 235 -2.68 15.14 23.23
N LEU A 236 -2.90 16.25 23.94
CA LEU A 236 -2.23 17.52 23.66
C LEU A 236 -0.74 17.53 24.03
N CYS A 237 -0.27 16.55 24.82
CA CYS A 237 1.16 16.32 25.03
C CYS A 237 1.86 15.68 23.83
N LEU A 238 1.10 15.09 22.89
CA LEU A 238 1.68 14.46 21.71
C LEU A 238 1.95 15.51 20.62
N PRO A 239 3.03 15.39 19.84
CA PRO A 239 3.30 16.29 18.73
C PRO A 239 2.19 16.26 17.67
N GLY A 240 1.58 15.08 17.47
CA GLY A 240 0.41 14.89 16.63
C GLY A 240 -0.25 13.55 16.93
N PHE A 241 -1.54 13.43 16.63
CA PHE A 241 -2.32 12.21 16.86
C PHE A 241 -3.40 12.03 15.79
N ILE A 242 -3.96 10.82 15.72
CA ILE A 242 -5.12 10.50 14.88
C ILE A 242 -6.19 9.92 15.79
N ALA A 243 -7.20 10.69 16.16
CA ALA A 243 -8.16 10.31 17.20
C ALA A 243 -9.60 10.28 16.70
N GLY A 244 -10.40 9.37 17.24
CA GLY A 244 -11.85 9.29 17.01
C GLY A 244 -12.65 9.66 18.25
N VAL A 245 -13.66 10.51 18.10
CA VAL A 245 -14.52 10.98 19.19
C VAL A 245 -16.00 11.01 18.75
N THR A 246 -16.90 10.88 19.72
CA THR A 246 -18.36 11.01 19.51
C THR A 246 -18.95 12.24 20.22
N ASN A 247 -18.17 12.87 21.10
CA ASN A 247 -18.62 14.04 21.85
C ASN A 247 -18.47 15.31 20.98
N PRO A 248 -19.56 16.08 20.75
CA PRO A 248 -19.51 17.26 19.89
C PRO A 248 -18.72 18.42 20.49
N THR A 249 -18.43 18.41 21.80
CA THR A 249 -17.59 19.44 22.45
C THR A 249 -16.25 19.63 21.75
N PHE A 250 -15.66 18.58 21.18
CA PHE A 250 -14.40 18.66 20.45
C PHE A 250 -14.44 19.64 19.27
N GLU A 251 -15.57 19.79 18.59
CA GLU A 251 -15.70 20.74 17.47
C GLU A 251 -15.64 22.20 17.92
N ASN A 252 -16.03 22.48 19.17
CA ASN A 252 -16.07 23.84 19.75
C ASN A 252 -14.72 24.29 20.31
N HIS A 253 -13.69 23.44 20.31
CA HIS A 253 -12.35 23.75 20.81
C HIS A 253 -11.29 23.57 19.71
N PRO A 254 -11.10 24.56 18.82
CA PRO A 254 -10.14 24.48 17.72
C PRO A 254 -8.67 24.37 18.17
N SER A 255 -8.36 24.72 19.43
CA SER A 255 -7.05 24.51 20.02
C SER A 255 -6.70 23.03 20.22
N TRP A 256 -7.68 22.12 20.19
CA TRP A 256 -7.48 20.69 20.47
C TRP A 256 -7.11 19.86 19.25
N TRP A 257 -7.22 20.40 18.04
CA TRP A 257 -6.98 19.70 16.79
C TRP A 257 -6.50 20.67 15.71
N ASP A 258 -5.76 20.17 14.74
CA ASP A 258 -5.31 20.94 13.58
C ASP A 258 -6.26 20.72 12.40
N VAL A 259 -6.77 19.49 12.27
CA VAL A 259 -7.75 19.09 11.24
C VAL A 259 -8.88 18.29 11.88
N LEU A 260 -10.13 18.75 11.67
CA LEU A 260 -11.34 18.07 12.13
C LEU A 260 -12.06 17.43 10.95
N CYS A 261 -12.30 16.13 11.02
CA CYS A 261 -13.04 15.32 10.07
C CYS A 261 -14.40 14.94 10.67
N ASN A 262 -15.44 15.70 10.36
CA ASN A 262 -16.79 15.42 10.82
C ASN A 262 -17.46 14.40 9.89
N ILE A 263 -17.66 13.18 10.39
CA ILE A 263 -18.15 12.01 9.64
C ILE A 263 -19.64 12.18 9.30
N GLU A 264 -20.43 12.78 10.18
CA GLU A 264 -21.87 13.00 9.98
C GLU A 264 -22.14 13.98 8.82
N THR A 265 -21.42 15.10 8.82
CA THR A 265 -21.57 16.14 7.79
C THR A 265 -20.75 15.86 6.53
N GLY A 266 -19.79 14.93 6.59
CA GLY A 266 -18.82 14.68 5.53
C GLY A 266 -17.86 15.85 5.30
N ARG A 267 -17.64 16.72 6.29
CA ARG A 267 -16.82 17.93 6.15
C ARG A 267 -15.49 17.81 6.88
N ILE A 268 -14.44 18.30 6.23
CA ILE A 268 -13.13 18.49 6.82
C ILE A 268 -12.93 19.98 7.06
N LYS A 269 -12.43 20.34 8.25
CA LYS A 269 -12.11 21.73 8.64
C LYS A 269 -10.64 21.80 9.06
N ILE A 270 -9.98 22.89 8.71
CA ILE A 270 -8.64 23.23 9.22
C ILE A 270 -8.84 24.23 10.36
N SER A 271 -8.15 24.01 11.48
CA SER A 271 -8.26 24.87 12.65
C SER A 271 -7.75 26.28 12.32
N PRO A 272 -8.45 27.36 12.74
CA PRO A 272 -7.91 28.71 12.64
C PRO A 272 -6.72 28.95 13.58
N GLU A 273 -6.53 28.07 14.57
CA GLU A 273 -5.43 28.14 15.55
C GLU A 273 -4.23 27.24 15.16
N ILE A 274 -4.25 26.63 13.97
CA ILE A 274 -3.12 25.82 13.48
C ILE A 274 -1.86 26.68 13.36
N GLU A 275 -0.74 26.16 13.85
CA GLU A 275 0.53 26.86 13.79
C GLU A 275 1.06 26.92 12.35
N MET A 276 1.38 28.12 11.88
CA MET A 276 1.97 28.29 10.55
C MET A 276 3.45 27.90 10.58
N PRO A 277 3.92 27.11 9.60
CA PRO A 277 5.31 26.70 9.59
C PRO A 277 6.24 27.89 9.35
N THR A 278 7.38 27.89 10.04
CA THR A 278 8.43 28.89 9.84
C THR A 278 8.86 28.91 8.37
N GLN A 279 8.89 30.09 7.75
CA GLN A 279 9.42 30.25 6.40
C GLN A 279 10.88 29.76 6.35
N LEU A 280 11.18 28.87 5.41
CA LEU A 280 12.52 28.34 5.21
C LEU A 280 13.32 29.30 4.34
N ASP A 281 14.43 29.85 4.85
CA ASP A 281 15.34 30.71 4.05
C ASP A 281 15.89 30.00 2.80
N LYS A 282 15.94 28.67 2.82
CA LYS A 282 16.35 27.82 1.69
C LYS A 282 15.40 27.92 0.49
N MET A 283 14.16 28.34 0.72
CA MET A 283 13.12 28.50 -0.29
C MET A 283 13.54 29.50 -1.37
N ASN A 284 14.18 30.60 -0.97
CA ASN A 284 14.63 31.66 -1.87
C ASN A 284 15.84 31.30 -2.74
N ARG A 285 16.62 30.25 -2.39
CA ARG A 285 17.84 29.89 -3.13
C ARG A 285 17.57 29.07 -4.38
N TYR A 286 16.57 28.18 -4.31
CA TYR A 286 16.18 27.32 -5.43
C TYR A 286 14.90 27.82 -6.11
N PHE A 287 14.11 28.64 -5.42
CA PHE A 287 12.88 29.24 -5.91
C PHE A 287 12.91 30.75 -5.59
N PRO A 288 13.49 31.58 -6.47
CA PRO A 288 13.79 32.99 -6.20
C PRO A 288 12.56 33.89 -5.89
N ASN A 289 11.34 33.35 -6.01
CA ASN A 289 10.09 33.96 -5.56
C ASN A 289 9.50 33.12 -4.40
N GLY A 290 10.16 33.09 -3.24
CA GLY A 290 9.76 32.28 -2.08
C GLY A 290 8.49 32.74 -1.36
N THR A 291 7.81 33.79 -1.83
CA THR A 291 6.37 33.91 -1.64
C THR A 291 5.72 33.12 -2.77
N PRO A 292 5.01 32.01 -2.50
CA PRO A 292 4.27 31.34 -3.56
C PRO A 292 3.32 32.40 -4.14
N SER A 293 3.56 32.80 -5.38
CA SER A 293 2.71 33.77 -6.06
C SER A 293 1.28 33.22 -6.02
N SER A 294 0.27 34.10 -6.08
CA SER A 294 -1.14 33.67 -6.24
C SER A 294 -1.27 32.58 -7.33
N ASP A 295 -0.44 32.66 -8.36
CA ASP A 295 -0.42 31.71 -9.48
C ASP A 295 0.19 30.35 -9.10
N LEU A 296 1.27 30.30 -8.33
CA LEU A 296 1.84 29.03 -7.82
C LEU A 296 0.91 28.36 -6.79
N LEU A 297 0.18 29.15 -5.99
CA LEU A 297 -0.85 28.65 -5.06
C LEU A 297 -2.11 28.10 -5.77
N ARG A 298 -2.29 28.46 -7.05
CA ARG A 298 -3.38 28.02 -7.91
C ARG A 298 -2.98 26.89 -8.85
N MET A 299 -1.70 26.53 -8.91
CA MET A 299 -1.24 25.43 -9.74
C MET A 299 -1.68 24.10 -9.12
N ASP A 300 -2.46 23.33 -9.87
CA ASP A 300 -2.89 22.01 -9.43
C ASP A 300 -1.71 21.03 -9.41
N THR A 301 -1.51 20.39 -8.26
CA THR A 301 -0.49 19.37 -8.02
C THR A 301 -0.76 18.03 -8.72
N LEU A 302 -1.75 18.00 -9.61
CA LEU A 302 -2.41 16.80 -10.14
C LEU A 302 -3.16 15.99 -9.07
N ASP A 303 -3.25 16.51 -7.84
CA ASP A 303 -3.94 15.87 -6.73
C ASP A 303 -5.45 15.84 -7.00
N ASN A 304 -6.03 16.91 -7.56
CA ASN A 304 -7.45 16.96 -7.90
C ASN A 304 -7.77 15.98 -9.05
N ALA A 305 -6.97 15.99 -10.13
CA ALA A 305 -7.11 15.03 -11.23
C ALA A 305 -6.98 13.57 -10.75
N PHE A 306 -6.09 13.29 -9.81
CA PHE A 306 -5.98 11.98 -9.17
C PHE A 306 -7.23 11.61 -8.37
N MET A 307 -7.80 12.56 -7.62
CA MET A 307 -9.05 12.30 -6.88
C MET A 307 -10.24 12.07 -7.80
N ASP A 308 -10.32 12.75 -8.95
CA ASP A 308 -11.34 12.51 -9.98
C ASP A 308 -11.22 11.08 -10.56
N GLU A 309 -9.99 10.62 -10.79
CA GLU A 309 -9.71 9.24 -11.22
C GLU A 309 -10.18 8.23 -10.17
N ILE A 310 -9.82 8.43 -8.90
CA ILE A 310 -10.23 7.57 -7.79
C ILE A 310 -11.76 7.54 -7.66
N TYR A 311 -12.41 8.69 -7.77
CA TYR A 311 -13.88 8.76 -7.72
C TYR A 311 -14.50 8.00 -8.89
N THR A 312 -13.95 8.14 -10.10
CA THR A 312 -14.39 7.39 -11.28
C THR A 312 -14.26 5.88 -11.07
N MET A 313 -13.14 5.41 -10.50
CA MET A 313 -12.94 4.00 -10.15
C MET A 313 -13.99 3.50 -9.15
N ILE A 314 -14.33 4.30 -8.15
CA ILE A 314 -15.36 3.96 -7.16
C ILE A 314 -16.75 3.90 -7.81
N GLN A 315 -17.08 4.86 -8.68
CA GLN A 315 -18.35 4.86 -9.42
C GLN A 315 -18.45 3.70 -10.42
N SER A 316 -17.33 3.25 -10.97
CA SER A 316 -17.27 2.07 -11.84
C SER A 316 -17.29 0.75 -11.06
N HIS A 317 -17.61 0.77 -9.76
CA HIS A 317 -17.65 -0.39 -8.86
C HIS A 317 -16.33 -1.16 -8.78
N SER A 318 -15.19 -0.46 -8.88
CA SER A 318 -13.89 -1.08 -8.63
C SER A 318 -13.80 -1.54 -7.17
N GLY A 319 -13.19 -2.71 -6.94
CA GLY A 319 -13.00 -3.26 -5.60
C GLY A 319 -12.08 -2.40 -4.72
N GLU A 320 -12.17 -2.62 -3.40
CA GLU A 320 -11.36 -1.94 -2.39
C GLU A 320 -9.84 -2.10 -2.66
N SER A 321 -9.41 -3.29 -3.08
CA SER A 321 -8.03 -3.57 -3.44
C SER A 321 -7.51 -2.73 -4.62
N ALA A 322 -8.32 -2.56 -5.68
CA ALA A 322 -7.94 -1.71 -6.81
C ALA A 322 -7.74 -0.24 -6.38
N VAL A 323 -8.62 0.28 -5.52
CA VAL A 323 -8.50 1.64 -4.96
C VAL A 323 -7.26 1.76 -4.06
N ARG A 324 -7.01 0.75 -3.21
CA ARG A 324 -5.81 0.68 -2.35
C ARG A 324 -4.52 0.61 -3.16
N ALA A 325 -4.47 -0.18 -4.23
CA ALA A 325 -3.33 -0.28 -5.14
C ALA A 325 -3.06 1.06 -5.85
N ARG A 326 -4.12 1.76 -6.27
CA ARG A 326 -3.98 3.09 -6.86
C ARG A 326 -3.50 4.13 -5.85
N TRP A 327 -3.96 4.05 -4.61
CA TRP A 327 -3.51 4.92 -3.52
C TRP A 327 -2.05 4.68 -3.15
N ARG A 328 -1.62 3.41 -3.12
CA ARG A 328 -0.22 3.01 -2.92
C ARG A 328 0.69 3.72 -3.93
N ASP A 329 0.30 3.79 -5.20
CA ASP A 329 1.09 4.47 -6.22
C ASP A 329 1.26 5.97 -5.96
N TRP A 330 0.23 6.62 -5.43
CA TRP A 330 0.32 8.04 -5.05
C TRP A 330 1.36 8.23 -3.95
N ILE A 331 1.34 7.38 -2.92
CA ILE A 331 2.32 7.45 -1.81
C ILE A 331 3.74 7.14 -2.31
N LEU A 332 3.90 6.14 -3.18
CA LEU A 332 5.20 5.82 -3.77
C LEU A 332 5.74 6.99 -4.59
N ARG A 333 4.89 7.63 -5.42
CA ARG A 333 5.25 8.85 -6.15
C ARG A 333 5.68 9.96 -5.19
N PHE A 334 4.93 10.19 -4.11
CA PHE A 334 5.27 11.20 -3.11
C PHE A 334 6.67 10.95 -2.51
N ILE A 335 6.98 9.71 -2.12
CA ILE A 335 8.31 9.33 -1.58
C ILE A 335 9.42 9.59 -2.60
N GLN A 336 9.22 9.18 -3.85
CA GLN A 336 10.23 9.34 -4.90
C GLN A 336 10.45 10.82 -5.27
N MET A 337 9.39 11.63 -5.28
CA MET A 337 9.50 13.08 -5.48
C MET A 337 10.18 13.76 -4.29
N ALA A 338 9.87 13.35 -3.06
CA ALA A 338 10.55 13.85 -1.86
C ALA A 338 12.05 13.54 -1.90
N SER A 339 12.43 12.34 -2.36
CA SER A 339 13.84 12.00 -2.57
C SER A 339 14.55 12.94 -3.54
N ALA A 340 13.95 13.20 -4.70
CA ALA A 340 14.54 14.10 -5.69
C ALA A 340 14.61 15.55 -5.18
N TYR A 341 13.64 15.97 -4.37
CA TYR A 341 13.70 17.25 -3.67
C TYR A 341 14.89 17.30 -2.69
N GLU A 342 15.12 16.23 -1.92
CA GLU A 342 16.24 16.17 -0.99
C GLU A 342 17.60 16.23 -1.69
N GLU A 343 17.77 15.48 -2.78
CA GLU A 343 18.98 15.57 -3.61
C GLU A 343 19.21 16.99 -4.12
N LEU A 344 18.16 17.67 -4.59
CA LEU A 344 18.26 19.05 -5.09
C LEU A 344 18.59 20.06 -3.99
N ALA A 345 17.92 19.98 -2.83
CA ALA A 345 17.99 20.97 -1.77
C ALA A 345 19.12 20.72 -0.74
N TYR A 346 19.55 19.46 -0.58
CA TYR A 346 20.51 19.02 0.44
C TYR A 346 21.72 18.27 -0.15
N GLY A 347 21.72 17.98 -1.46
CA GLY A 347 22.81 17.27 -2.15
C GLY A 347 22.79 15.75 -1.99
N SER A 348 21.91 15.20 -1.15
CA SER A 348 21.69 13.76 -0.98
C SER A 348 20.32 13.49 -0.39
N SER A 349 19.77 12.29 -0.62
CA SER A 349 18.52 11.84 -0.01
C SER A 349 18.75 10.67 0.95
N ALA A 350 18.05 10.70 2.08
CA ALA A 350 18.04 9.60 3.04
C ALA A 350 16.92 8.57 2.77
N VAL A 351 15.90 8.93 1.99
CA VAL A 351 14.69 8.09 1.78
C VAL A 351 14.78 7.16 0.57
N LEU A 352 15.71 7.43 -0.35
CA LEU A 352 16.03 6.56 -1.49
C LEU A 352 17.54 6.27 -1.48
N HIS A 353 17.95 5.35 -0.60
CA HIS A 353 19.31 4.87 -0.55
C HIS A 353 19.36 3.49 -1.23
N THR A 354 19.47 3.51 -2.55
CA THR A 354 19.93 2.33 -3.29
C THR A 354 21.43 2.53 -3.48
N ASP A 355 22.25 1.56 -3.07
CA ASP A 355 23.66 1.60 -3.39
C ASP A 355 23.82 1.48 -4.92
N THR A 356 24.00 2.62 -5.58
CA THR A 356 24.11 2.70 -7.03
C THR A 356 25.49 2.28 -7.54
N THR A 357 26.43 1.95 -6.66
CA THR A 357 27.80 1.56 -7.06
C THR A 357 27.83 0.34 -7.97
N ASN A 358 26.87 -0.58 -7.79
CA ASN A 358 26.76 -1.81 -8.60
C ASN A 358 25.79 -1.67 -9.78
N PHE A 359 25.29 -0.47 -10.07
CA PHE A 359 24.33 -0.29 -11.14
C PHE A 359 25.00 -0.47 -12.50
N VAL A 360 24.54 -1.46 -13.24
CA VAL A 360 24.92 -1.69 -14.64
C VAL A 360 24.30 -0.60 -15.54
N ILE A 361 23.12 -0.09 -15.14
CA ILE A 361 22.40 0.96 -15.86
C ILE A 361 22.11 2.10 -14.87
N PRO A 362 22.49 3.35 -15.19
CA PRO A 362 22.23 4.48 -14.33
C PRO A 362 20.76 4.89 -14.36
N GLY A 363 20.28 5.42 -13.24
CA GLY A 363 18.93 5.95 -13.07
C GLY A 363 18.24 5.38 -11.85
N GLN A 364 17.56 6.24 -11.09
CA GLN A 364 16.76 5.83 -9.94
C GLN A 364 15.63 6.83 -9.67
N GLY A 365 14.62 6.39 -8.93
CA GLY A 365 13.55 7.26 -8.45
C GLY A 365 12.53 7.63 -9.53
N TRP A 366 11.85 8.77 -9.34
CA TRP A 366 10.74 9.15 -10.20
C TRP A 366 11.18 9.61 -11.59
N VAL A 367 10.35 9.33 -12.59
CA VAL A 367 10.60 9.69 -13.99
C VAL A 367 9.72 10.87 -14.41
N TRP A 368 10.36 11.98 -14.74
CA TRP A 368 9.74 13.15 -15.38
C TRP A 368 9.94 13.11 -16.89
N SER A 369 9.04 13.78 -17.62
CA SER A 369 9.18 13.97 -19.07
C SER A 369 10.28 14.97 -19.42
N ASP A 370 10.49 15.96 -18.56
CA ASP A 370 11.36 17.11 -18.79
C ASP A 370 11.72 17.79 -17.45
N ASP A 371 12.78 18.59 -17.44
CA ASP A 371 13.26 19.26 -16.23
C ASP A 371 12.31 20.36 -15.73
N ASN A 372 11.52 20.98 -16.61
CA ASN A 372 10.58 22.02 -16.21
C ASN A 372 9.43 21.42 -15.38
N THR A 373 8.88 20.28 -15.81
CA THR A 373 7.87 19.55 -15.03
C THR A 373 8.45 19.05 -13.72
N LYS A 374 9.71 18.59 -13.69
CA LYS A 374 10.42 18.25 -12.46
C LYS A 374 10.47 19.43 -11.49
N LEU A 375 11.05 20.56 -11.90
CA LEU A 375 11.19 21.73 -11.03
C LEU A 375 9.83 22.22 -10.53
N ARG A 376 8.82 22.28 -11.40
CA ARG A 376 7.46 22.67 -11.01
C ARG A 376 6.88 21.74 -9.94
N ASP A 377 6.90 20.43 -10.19
CA ASP A 377 6.35 19.43 -9.27
C ASP A 377 7.06 19.48 -7.90
N LEU A 378 8.38 19.66 -7.89
CA LEU A 378 9.14 19.80 -6.63
C LEU A 378 8.82 21.11 -5.90
N THR A 379 8.65 22.21 -6.63
CA THR A 379 8.30 23.53 -6.06
C THR A 379 6.99 23.48 -5.29
N VAL A 380 5.93 22.95 -5.93
CA VAL A 380 4.58 22.99 -5.35
C VAL A 380 4.47 22.01 -4.16
N ASN A 381 5.29 20.95 -4.13
CA ASN A 381 5.27 19.96 -3.05
C ASN A 381 6.26 20.22 -1.92
N MET A 382 7.20 21.15 -2.09
CA MET A 382 8.31 21.43 -1.18
C MET A 382 7.90 21.50 0.29
N MET A 383 6.84 22.27 0.60
CA MET A 383 6.40 22.44 1.99
C MET A 383 5.90 21.12 2.59
N ARG A 384 5.25 20.26 1.80
CA ARG A 384 4.85 18.91 2.25
C ARG A 384 6.06 18.03 2.53
N PHE A 385 7.09 18.09 1.70
CA PHE A 385 8.33 17.33 1.90
C PHE A 385 9.05 17.76 3.18
N GLU A 386 9.17 19.07 3.40
CA GLU A 386 9.78 19.64 4.60
C GLU A 386 8.98 19.34 5.87
N GLY A 387 7.64 19.33 5.78
CA GLY A 387 6.78 18.87 6.86
C GLY A 387 6.99 17.38 7.16
N TRP A 388 6.91 16.51 6.15
CA TRP A 388 7.07 15.07 6.30
C TRP A 388 8.44 14.68 6.84
N LYS A 389 9.52 15.35 6.41
CA LYS A 389 10.89 15.10 6.86
C LYS A 389 11.09 15.18 8.38
N LYS A 390 10.25 15.93 9.09
CA LYS A 390 10.32 16.11 10.55
C LYS A 390 9.63 14.98 11.32
N THR A 391 8.87 14.13 10.64
CA THR A 391 7.93 13.19 11.27
C THR A 391 8.55 11.86 11.66
N ALA A 392 7.86 11.11 12.53
CA ALA A 392 8.21 9.72 12.83
C ALA A 392 8.16 8.84 11.56
N SER A 393 7.19 9.08 10.68
CA SER A 393 7.01 8.30 9.44
C SER A 393 8.24 8.38 8.52
N TYR A 394 8.82 9.55 8.37
CA TYR A 394 10.06 9.74 7.61
C TYR A 394 11.25 9.00 8.24
N ARG A 395 11.38 9.03 9.57
CA ARG A 395 12.44 8.28 10.28
C ARG A 395 12.30 6.78 10.06
N PHE A 396 11.09 6.23 10.17
CA PHE A 396 10.84 4.83 9.85
C PHE A 396 11.14 4.50 8.39
N ARG A 397 10.81 5.41 7.46
CA ARG A 397 11.14 5.22 6.05
C ARG A 397 12.64 5.09 5.81
N ILE A 398 13.48 5.87 6.50
CA ILE A 398 14.94 5.72 6.41
C ILE A 398 15.38 4.34 6.90
N LEU A 399 14.87 3.90 8.07
CA LEU A 399 15.20 2.58 8.62
C LEU A 399 14.80 1.45 7.67
N ASP A 400 13.61 1.57 7.06
CA ASP A 400 13.11 0.63 6.07
C ASP A 400 13.98 0.62 4.82
N THR A 401 14.40 1.79 4.34
CA THR A 401 15.32 1.90 3.20
C THR A 401 16.63 1.19 3.46
N VAL A 402 17.22 1.32 4.66
CA VAL A 402 18.45 0.58 5.04
C VAL A 402 18.23 -0.94 5.03
N ALA A 403 17.09 -1.40 5.53
CA ALA A 403 16.72 -2.82 5.45
C ALA A 403 16.51 -3.27 3.99
N LEU A 404 15.97 -2.39 3.14
CA LEU A 404 15.74 -2.60 1.72
C LEU A 404 17.00 -2.47 0.85
N CYS A 405 18.15 -2.01 1.36
CA CYS A 405 19.42 -2.02 0.61
C CYS A 405 19.87 -3.44 0.21
N LYS A 406 19.20 -4.48 0.74
CA LYS A 406 19.34 -5.89 0.35
C LYS A 406 18.26 -6.33 -0.66
N ARG A 407 17.91 -5.47 -1.62
CA ARG A 407 16.99 -5.84 -2.72
C ARG A 407 17.57 -7.04 -3.49
N PRO A 408 16.75 -8.05 -3.84
CA PRO A 408 17.18 -9.17 -4.67
C PRO A 408 17.83 -8.74 -5.99
N ILE A 409 17.30 -7.69 -6.63
CA ILE A 409 17.85 -7.09 -7.84
C ILE A 409 18.66 -5.85 -7.45
N SER A 410 19.98 -6.01 -7.37
CA SER A 410 20.91 -4.93 -6.98
C SER A 410 21.58 -4.21 -8.15
N VAL A 411 21.36 -4.68 -9.38
CA VAL A 411 22.08 -4.20 -10.58
C VAL A 411 21.44 -3.00 -11.28
N CYS A 412 20.20 -2.65 -10.94
CA CYS A 412 19.52 -1.46 -11.42
C CYS A 412 18.24 -1.17 -10.62
N ASP A 413 17.71 0.05 -10.72
CA ASP A 413 16.38 0.39 -10.22
C ASP A 413 15.30 -0.05 -11.23
N VAL A 414 14.77 -1.26 -11.03
CA VAL A 414 13.77 -1.86 -11.91
C VAL A 414 12.49 -1.04 -11.98
N ASP A 415 12.07 -0.44 -10.86
CA ASP A 415 10.88 0.41 -10.79
C ASP A 415 11.06 1.65 -11.68
N HIS A 416 12.23 2.31 -11.59
CA HIS A 416 12.60 3.46 -12.40
C HIS A 416 12.58 3.12 -13.89
N HIS A 417 13.25 2.05 -14.31
CA HIS A 417 13.36 1.72 -15.73
C HIS A 417 12.03 1.28 -16.37
N PHE A 418 11.16 0.58 -15.64
CA PHE A 418 9.81 0.33 -16.15
C PHE A 418 8.97 1.60 -16.22
N GLU A 419 9.13 2.53 -15.28
CA GLU A 419 8.43 3.81 -15.37
C GLU A 419 8.93 4.66 -16.55
N ARG A 420 10.22 4.57 -16.90
CA ARG A 420 10.77 5.14 -18.14
C ARG A 420 10.04 4.59 -19.35
N LEU A 421 9.93 3.26 -19.47
CA LEU A 421 9.22 2.60 -20.58
C LEU A 421 7.73 2.98 -20.66
N ARG A 422 7.09 3.31 -19.53
CA ARG A 422 5.68 3.74 -19.51
C ARG A 422 5.48 5.22 -19.88
N ARG A 423 6.41 6.09 -19.46
CA ARG A 423 6.23 7.55 -19.52
C ARG A 423 6.94 8.24 -20.67
N LEU A 424 8.16 7.80 -20.98
CA LEU A 424 8.99 8.46 -21.97
C LEU A 424 8.57 8.00 -23.36
N LYS A 425 8.32 8.98 -24.25
CA LYS A 425 7.96 8.70 -25.65
C LYS A 425 9.14 8.17 -26.45
N GLU A 426 10.33 8.65 -26.12
CA GLU A 426 11.56 8.31 -26.82
C GLU A 426 12.60 7.89 -25.78
N ILE A 427 13.13 6.68 -25.96
CA ILE A 427 14.22 6.13 -25.17
C ILE A 427 15.23 5.57 -26.18
N PRO A 428 16.54 5.86 -26.03
CA PRO A 428 17.55 5.30 -26.91
C PRO A 428 17.47 3.78 -26.96
N ALA A 429 17.45 3.20 -28.18
CA ALA A 429 17.30 1.75 -28.37
C ALA A 429 18.42 0.95 -27.70
N SER A 430 19.62 1.52 -27.58
CA SER A 430 20.75 0.93 -26.85
C SER A 430 20.45 0.76 -25.36
N GLU A 431 19.84 1.76 -24.72
CA GLU A 431 19.48 1.70 -23.30
C GLU A 431 18.36 0.70 -23.05
N VAL A 432 17.34 0.66 -23.93
CA VAL A 432 16.27 -0.34 -23.84
C VAL A 432 16.83 -1.75 -23.99
N SER A 433 17.74 -1.96 -24.94
CA SER A 433 18.39 -3.25 -25.16
C SER A 433 19.21 -3.67 -23.94
N GLN A 434 20.03 -2.75 -23.40
CA GLN A 434 20.83 -2.98 -22.21
C GLN A 434 19.97 -3.33 -21.00
N PHE A 435 18.82 -2.67 -20.83
CA PHE A 435 17.86 -2.98 -19.76
C PHE A 435 17.33 -4.42 -19.84
N PHE A 436 16.85 -4.84 -21.01
CA PHE A 436 16.35 -6.21 -21.17
C PHE A 436 17.45 -7.27 -21.03
N PHE A 437 18.67 -7.00 -21.51
CA PHE A 437 19.80 -7.91 -21.28
C PHE A 437 20.17 -7.98 -19.80
N THR A 438 20.21 -6.84 -19.10
CA THR A 438 20.50 -6.79 -17.67
C THR A 438 19.46 -7.58 -16.87
N LEU A 439 18.17 -7.44 -17.19
CA LEU A 439 17.12 -8.24 -16.55
C LEU A 439 17.28 -9.74 -16.86
N ARG A 440 17.54 -10.12 -18.12
CA ARG A 440 17.75 -11.53 -18.50
C ARG A 440 18.94 -12.14 -17.76
N ASP A 441 20.01 -11.40 -17.58
CA ASP A 441 21.24 -11.95 -16.99
C ASP A 441 21.19 -12.00 -15.46
N ASN A 442 20.43 -11.10 -14.82
CA ASN A 442 20.41 -10.95 -13.37
C ASN A 442 19.13 -11.38 -12.67
N VAL A 443 18.01 -11.60 -13.37
CA VAL A 443 16.74 -12.04 -12.77
C VAL A 443 16.53 -13.53 -13.03
N THR A 444 17.13 -14.37 -12.18
CA THR A 444 17.10 -15.83 -12.31
C THR A 444 16.48 -16.51 -11.10
N GLU A 445 16.65 -15.95 -9.91
CA GLU A 445 16.16 -16.51 -8.65
C GLU A 445 14.72 -16.12 -8.33
N ILE A 446 14.08 -16.89 -7.44
CA ILE A 446 12.67 -16.72 -7.06
C ILE A 446 12.42 -15.33 -6.47
N GLU A 447 13.26 -14.85 -5.54
CA GLU A 447 13.06 -13.53 -4.91
C GLU A 447 13.26 -12.38 -5.89
N GLN A 448 14.13 -12.54 -6.90
CA GLN A 448 14.32 -11.56 -7.97
C GLN A 448 13.09 -11.51 -8.88
N LEU A 449 12.50 -12.68 -9.21
CA LEU A 449 11.24 -12.74 -9.95
C LEU A 449 10.09 -12.13 -9.14
N ASN A 450 10.05 -12.32 -7.82
CA ASN A 450 9.06 -11.69 -6.94
C ASN A 450 9.21 -10.15 -6.92
N GLU A 451 10.44 -9.63 -6.79
CA GLU A 451 10.70 -8.19 -6.89
C GLU A 451 10.26 -7.63 -8.25
N LEU A 452 10.62 -8.32 -9.36
CA LEU A 452 10.23 -7.94 -10.71
C LEU A 452 8.69 -7.85 -10.86
N LEU A 453 7.95 -8.80 -10.31
CA LEU A 453 6.48 -8.79 -10.31
C LEU A 453 5.91 -7.63 -9.50
N CYS A 454 6.55 -7.23 -8.40
CA CYS A 454 6.14 -6.06 -7.61
C CYS A 454 6.28 -4.74 -8.41
N SER A 455 7.29 -4.65 -9.28
CA SER A 455 7.50 -3.50 -10.19
C SER A 455 6.52 -3.46 -11.39
N LEU A 456 5.80 -4.55 -11.62
CA LEU A 456 4.87 -4.75 -12.73
C LEU A 456 3.45 -5.08 -12.24
N PRO A 457 2.83 -4.24 -11.39
CA PRO A 457 1.54 -4.58 -10.79
C PRO A 457 0.42 -4.60 -11.83
N GLN A 458 -0.57 -5.47 -11.62
CA GLN A 458 -1.60 -5.77 -12.62
C GLN A 458 -2.47 -4.57 -12.97
N HIS A 459 -2.79 -3.71 -12.00
CA HIS A 459 -3.58 -2.49 -12.24
C HIS A 459 -2.86 -1.44 -13.11
N LYS A 460 -1.53 -1.51 -13.25
CA LYS A 460 -0.72 -0.71 -14.18
C LYS A 460 -0.43 -1.42 -15.51
N GLY A 461 -1.24 -2.42 -15.87
CA GLY A 461 -1.08 -3.20 -17.10
C GLY A 461 -0.14 -4.40 -16.96
N GLY A 462 0.28 -4.75 -15.75
CA GLY A 462 1.03 -5.97 -15.46
C GLY A 462 2.34 -6.07 -16.25
N LEU A 463 2.54 -7.20 -16.92
CA LEU A 463 3.73 -7.48 -17.74
C LEU A 463 3.79 -6.68 -19.05
N SER A 464 2.83 -5.79 -19.33
CA SER A 464 2.79 -5.08 -20.62
C SER A 464 4.08 -4.33 -20.97
N PRO A 465 4.71 -3.55 -20.07
CA PRO A 465 5.98 -2.88 -20.37
C PRO A 465 7.12 -3.85 -20.71
N LEU A 466 7.16 -5.02 -20.06
CA LEU A 466 8.12 -6.08 -20.37
C LEU A 466 7.80 -6.73 -21.72
N ALA A 467 6.52 -7.02 -21.98
CA ALA A 467 6.05 -7.67 -23.19
C ALA A 467 6.18 -6.79 -24.45
N LEU A 468 6.29 -5.46 -24.32
CA LEU A 468 6.65 -4.57 -25.44
C LEU A 468 7.99 -4.98 -26.07
N GLY A 469 8.92 -5.52 -25.27
CA GLY A 469 10.21 -6.00 -25.76
C GLY A 469 10.11 -7.17 -26.74
N LEU A 470 8.99 -7.91 -26.79
CA LEU A 470 8.72 -8.94 -27.80
C LEU A 470 8.61 -8.36 -29.22
N PHE A 471 8.36 -7.06 -29.35
CA PHE A 471 8.23 -6.38 -30.64
C PHE A 471 9.44 -5.49 -30.96
N HIS A 472 10.53 -5.60 -30.19
CA HIS A 472 11.74 -4.83 -30.41
C HIS A 472 12.39 -5.21 -31.77
N PRO A 473 12.97 -4.25 -32.53
CA PRO A 473 13.59 -4.54 -33.82
C PRO A 473 14.77 -5.53 -33.73
N ASP A 474 15.56 -5.46 -32.66
CA ASP A 474 16.66 -6.40 -32.41
C ASP A 474 16.14 -7.79 -31.98
N PHE A 475 16.56 -8.82 -32.71
CA PHE A 475 16.26 -10.22 -32.42
C PHE A 475 16.75 -10.66 -31.04
N ASN A 476 17.95 -10.23 -30.63
CA ASN A 476 18.54 -10.64 -29.36
C ASN A 476 17.72 -10.13 -28.17
N VAL A 477 17.20 -8.90 -28.27
CA VAL A 477 16.31 -8.33 -27.26
C VAL A 477 15.00 -9.11 -27.17
N ARG A 478 14.40 -9.47 -28.32
CA ARG A 478 13.19 -10.31 -28.33
C ARG A 478 13.43 -11.64 -27.61
N GLN A 479 14.56 -12.30 -27.89
CA GLN A 479 14.92 -13.56 -27.22
C GLN A 479 15.16 -13.37 -25.71
N ALA A 480 15.81 -12.29 -25.31
CA ALA A 480 16.02 -11.99 -23.89
C ALA A 480 14.70 -11.81 -23.13
N VAL A 481 13.71 -11.17 -23.75
CA VAL A 481 12.37 -10.99 -23.16
C VAL A 481 11.62 -12.32 -23.08
N VAL A 482 11.74 -13.17 -24.11
CA VAL A 482 11.17 -14.53 -24.07
C VAL A 482 11.74 -15.32 -22.89
N ASP A 483 13.05 -15.27 -22.67
CA ASP A 483 13.71 -15.97 -21.55
C ASP A 483 13.15 -15.54 -20.18
N ILE A 484 12.96 -14.24 -19.98
CA ILE A 484 12.40 -13.70 -18.74
C ILE A 484 10.95 -14.16 -18.57
N LEU A 485 10.13 -14.07 -19.62
CA LEU A 485 8.73 -14.48 -19.58
C LEU A 485 8.58 -16.00 -19.35
N GLU A 486 9.48 -16.82 -19.88
CA GLU A 486 9.51 -18.26 -19.58
C GLU A 486 9.88 -18.57 -18.13
N ARG A 487 10.78 -17.79 -17.52
CA ARG A 487 11.07 -17.93 -16.09
C ARG A 487 9.84 -17.56 -15.26
N LEU A 488 9.14 -16.47 -15.63
CA LEU A 488 7.89 -16.06 -14.98
C LEU A 488 6.76 -17.09 -15.16
N GLU A 489 6.67 -17.76 -16.32
CA GLU A 489 5.68 -18.81 -16.56
C GLU A 489 5.87 -20.02 -15.62
N ARG A 490 7.12 -20.36 -15.28
CA ARG A 490 7.46 -21.42 -14.31
C ARG A 490 7.34 -20.96 -12.85
N HIS A 491 7.18 -19.66 -12.62
CA HIS A 491 7.08 -19.07 -11.28
C HIS A 491 5.64 -19.11 -10.75
N ILE A 492 5.47 -19.42 -9.46
CA ILE A 492 4.16 -19.61 -8.79
C ILE A 492 3.22 -18.42 -9.01
N ALA A 493 3.68 -17.20 -8.71
CA ALA A 493 2.89 -16.00 -8.98
C ALA A 493 2.95 -15.59 -10.45
N GLY A 494 4.10 -15.82 -11.11
CA GLY A 494 4.36 -15.30 -12.46
C GLY A 494 3.43 -15.88 -13.52
N ARG A 495 3.01 -17.14 -13.38
CA ARG A 495 2.01 -17.77 -14.26
C ARG A 495 0.70 -17.00 -14.30
N HIS A 496 0.25 -16.44 -13.17
CA HIS A 496 -0.98 -15.64 -13.12
C HIS A 496 -0.82 -14.32 -13.89
N PHE A 497 0.37 -13.70 -13.84
CA PHE A 497 0.67 -12.49 -14.60
C PHE A 497 0.79 -12.77 -16.11
N ILE A 498 1.39 -13.90 -16.49
CA ILE A 498 1.44 -14.39 -17.88
C ILE A 498 0.01 -14.64 -18.39
N ASN A 499 -0.84 -15.27 -17.57
CA ASN A 499 -2.24 -15.50 -17.89
C ASN A 499 -3.06 -14.20 -17.99
N ALA A 500 -2.66 -13.13 -17.31
CA ALA A 500 -3.28 -11.82 -17.42
C ALA A 500 -2.83 -11.02 -18.66
N MET A 501 -1.76 -11.43 -19.35
CA MET A 501 -1.31 -10.73 -20.57
C MET A 501 -2.38 -10.72 -21.65
N ASN A 502 -2.36 -9.68 -22.48
CA ASN A 502 -3.29 -9.57 -23.58
C ASN A 502 -3.01 -10.64 -24.67
N ARG A 503 -4.02 -10.94 -25.49
CA ARG A 503 -3.92 -11.99 -26.52
C ARG A 503 -2.79 -11.75 -27.52
N PHE A 504 -2.54 -10.49 -27.87
CA PHE A 504 -1.50 -10.12 -28.84
C PHE A 504 -0.09 -10.42 -28.32
N GLN A 505 0.20 -10.05 -27.07
CA GLN A 505 1.45 -10.36 -26.37
C GLN A 505 1.65 -11.87 -26.23
N LYS A 506 0.59 -12.61 -25.86
CA LYS A 506 0.64 -14.08 -25.76
C LYS A 506 0.96 -14.75 -27.10
N LEU A 507 0.33 -14.32 -28.19
CA LEU A 507 0.60 -14.86 -29.53
C LEU A 507 2.03 -14.55 -29.98
N ALA A 508 2.54 -13.34 -29.70
CA ALA A 508 3.92 -12.99 -30.00
C ALA A 508 4.92 -13.85 -29.21
N LEU A 509 4.66 -14.08 -27.92
CA LEU A 509 5.47 -14.99 -27.09
C LEU A 509 5.49 -16.41 -27.66
N ILE A 510 4.33 -16.98 -27.98
CA ILE A 510 4.23 -18.34 -28.56
C ILE A 510 5.01 -18.43 -29.88
N ARG A 511 4.85 -17.43 -30.76
CA ARG A 511 5.57 -17.38 -32.04
C ARG A 511 7.08 -17.34 -31.83
N LEU A 512 7.58 -16.45 -30.98
CA LEU A 512 9.03 -16.29 -30.74
C LEU A 512 9.64 -17.51 -30.05
N LYS A 513 8.88 -18.21 -29.20
CA LYS A 513 9.30 -19.51 -28.63
C LYS A 513 9.47 -20.59 -29.72
N GLN A 514 8.57 -20.63 -30.70
CA GLN A 514 8.70 -21.56 -31.83
C GLN A 514 9.91 -21.22 -32.70
N GLU A 515 10.18 -19.93 -32.93
CA GLU A 515 11.34 -19.46 -33.70
C GLU A 515 12.69 -19.78 -33.01
N LYS A 516 12.71 -19.82 -31.67
CA LYS A 516 13.92 -20.17 -30.88
C LYS A 516 14.33 -21.64 -31.04
N GLY A 517 13.40 -22.52 -31.41
CA GLY A 517 13.61 -23.98 -31.42
C GLY A 517 13.64 -24.58 -30.00
N PRO A 518 13.58 -25.92 -29.86
CA PRO A 518 13.70 -26.56 -28.55
C PRO A 518 15.08 -26.25 -27.94
N PRO A 519 15.19 -26.15 -26.60
CA PRO A 519 16.47 -25.95 -25.95
C PRO A 519 17.42 -27.08 -26.36
N ILE A 520 18.61 -26.71 -26.86
CA ILE A 520 19.69 -27.66 -27.11
C ILE A 520 20.05 -28.23 -25.74
N VAL A 521 19.63 -29.47 -25.48
CA VAL A 521 20.04 -30.23 -24.30
C VAL A 521 21.52 -30.54 -24.48
N GLY A 522 22.37 -29.75 -23.82
CA GLY A 522 23.83 -29.92 -23.76
C GLY A 522 24.24 -30.61 -22.47
#